data_AF-A0A411YY36-F1
#
_entry.id   AF-A0A411YY36-F1
#
_cell.length_a   1.000
_cell.length_b   1.000
_cell.length_c   1.000
_cell.angle_alpha   90.00
_cell.angle_beta   90.00
_cell.angle_gamma   90.00
#
_symmetry.space_group_name_H-M   'P 1'
#
loop_
_entity.id
_entity.type
_entity.pdbx_description
1 polymer ?
#
loop_
_entity_poly.entity_id
_entity_poly.type
_entity_poly.pdbx_seq_one_letter_code
_entity_poly.pdbx_strand_id
1 'polypeptide(L)'
;MVQREGFAVNVLIHPKAGYTRPDATLRPMRSIEYDAFARVTQKLSATWQNRKSDFPALVQALTDNLGLWSTLAADVASSGNTLPSTLRAQLFYLYEFSEIHTRRVLEGSATVDVLIDVNTAIMRGLRGQGGAT
;
A
#
# COMPACT_ATOMS: atom_id res chain seq x y z
N MET A 1 -7.22 -13.23 70.23
CA MET A 1 -6.47 -12.15 69.54
C MET A 1 -5.03 -12.64 69.45
N VAL A 2 -4.38 -12.83 68.31
CA VAL A 2 -4.38 -12.01 67.10
C VAL A 2 -4.07 -12.91 65.88
N GLN A 3 -4.84 -12.76 64.80
CA GLN A 3 -4.47 -13.20 63.46
C GLN A 3 -3.35 -12.28 62.95
N ARG A 4 -2.30 -12.82 62.33
CA ARG A 4 -1.34 -12.06 61.52
C ARG A 4 -1.16 -12.72 60.14
N GLU A 5 -2.07 -12.35 59.24
CA GLU A 5 -1.80 -11.75 57.92
C GLU A 5 -0.57 -12.25 57.13
N GLY A 6 -0.85 -13.11 56.15
CA GLY A 6 -0.63 -12.80 54.73
C GLY A 6 0.80 -12.51 54.26
N PHE A 7 1.50 -13.57 53.83
CA PHE A 7 2.70 -13.48 53.00
C PHE A 7 2.29 -13.18 51.55
N ALA A 8 2.34 -11.92 51.12
CA ALA A 8 2.08 -11.51 49.74
C ALA A 8 3.40 -11.26 48.99
N VAL A 9 3.70 -12.16 48.07
CA VAL A 9 4.82 -12.11 47.12
C VAL A 9 4.62 -10.92 46.19
N ASN A 10 5.56 -9.97 46.20
CA ASN A 10 5.57 -8.84 45.25
C ASN A 10 6.06 -9.35 43.89
N VAL A 11 5.14 -9.83 43.05
CA VAL A 11 5.41 -10.14 41.64
C VAL A 11 5.45 -8.82 40.87
N LEU A 12 6.67 -8.42 40.49
CA LEU A 12 6.90 -7.35 39.53
C LEU A 12 6.42 -7.82 38.14
N ILE A 13 5.14 -7.57 37.82
CA ILE A 13 4.62 -7.74 36.47
C ILE A 13 5.15 -6.58 35.62
N HIS A 14 6.04 -6.88 34.68
CA HIS A 14 6.35 -5.99 33.57
C HIS A 14 5.08 -5.75 32.75
N PRO A 15 4.59 -4.51 32.59
CA PRO A 15 3.59 -4.26 31.56
C PRO A 15 4.28 -4.38 30.21
N LYS A 16 4.13 -5.52 29.52
CA LYS A 16 4.25 -5.52 28.05
C LYS A 16 3.12 -4.63 27.56
N ALA A 17 3.48 -3.43 27.14
CA ALA A 17 2.57 -2.48 26.52
C ALA A 17 1.70 -3.22 25.50
N GLY A 18 0.41 -3.26 25.77
CA GLY A 18 -0.57 -3.77 24.82
C GLY A 18 -0.48 -2.94 23.55
N TYR A 19 -0.38 -3.62 22.40
CA TYR A 19 -0.65 -3.01 21.12
C TYR A 19 -2.12 -2.55 21.12
N THR A 20 -2.36 -1.33 21.57
CA THR A 20 -3.59 -0.58 21.31
C THR A 20 -3.76 -0.58 19.79
N ARG A 21 -4.72 -1.36 19.27
CA ARG A 21 -5.02 -1.43 17.84
C ARG A 21 -5.76 -0.16 17.40
N PRO A 22 -5.17 0.71 16.56
CA PRO A 22 -5.89 1.81 15.90
C PRO A 22 -6.64 1.31 14.64
N ASP A 23 -6.77 -0.01 14.48
CA ASP A 23 -6.97 -0.70 13.19
C ASP A 23 -8.38 -0.50 12.58
N ALA A 24 -9.37 -0.10 13.37
CA ALA A 24 -10.76 -0.04 12.94
C ALA A 24 -11.06 1.09 11.94
N THR A 25 -10.40 2.25 12.05
CA THR A 25 -10.55 3.38 11.11
C THR A 25 -9.62 3.26 9.89
N LEU A 26 -8.49 2.56 10.06
CA LEU A 26 -7.52 2.31 8.99
C LEU A 26 -7.99 1.21 8.01
N ARG A 27 -8.80 0.24 8.47
CA ARG A 27 -9.36 -0.81 7.62
C ARG A 27 -10.20 -0.27 6.45
N PRO A 28 -11.20 0.61 6.66
CA PRO A 28 -11.95 1.22 5.57
C PRO A 28 -11.06 1.97 4.56
N MET A 29 -10.04 2.70 5.04
CA MET A 29 -9.10 3.42 4.18
C MET A 29 -8.29 2.44 3.31
N ARG A 30 -7.76 1.36 3.90
CA ARG A 30 -7.04 0.32 3.15
C ARG A 30 -7.91 -0.40 2.13
N SER A 31 -9.20 -0.59 2.42
CA SER A 31 -10.14 -1.17 1.45
C SER A 31 -10.36 -0.26 0.24
N ILE A 32 -10.47 1.05 0.44
CA ILE A 32 -10.60 2.03 -0.66
C ILE A 32 -9.36 2.02 -1.56
N GLU A 33 -8.17 2.05 -0.95
CA GLU A 33 -6.88 1.96 -1.65
C GLU A 33 -6.79 0.66 -2.45
N TYR A 34 -7.12 -0.47 -1.82
CA TYR A 34 -7.14 -1.79 -2.46
C TYR A 34 -8.04 -1.79 -3.69
N ASP A 35 -9.28 -1.31 -3.55
CA ASP A 35 -10.24 -1.29 -4.64
C ASP A 35 -9.80 -0.38 -5.79
N ALA A 36 -9.15 0.76 -5.48
CA ALA A 36 -8.58 1.65 -6.49
C ALA A 36 -7.46 0.95 -7.28
N PHE A 37 -6.53 0.29 -6.59
CA PHE A 37 -5.48 -0.49 -7.23
C PHE A 37 -6.04 -1.67 -8.05
N ALA A 38 -7.05 -2.36 -7.55
CA ALA A 38 -7.68 -3.47 -8.26
C ALA A 38 -8.30 -3.01 -9.59
N ARG A 39 -9.08 -1.92 -9.55
CA ARG A 39 -9.72 -1.35 -10.75
C ARG A 39 -8.69 -0.94 -11.80
N VAL A 40 -7.64 -0.21 -11.41
CA VAL A 40 -6.66 0.27 -12.40
C VAL A 40 -5.81 -0.88 -12.95
N THR A 41 -5.51 -1.89 -12.13
CA THR A 41 -4.78 -3.09 -12.57
C THR A 41 -5.59 -3.89 -13.59
N GLN A 42 -6.89 -4.07 -13.36
CA GLN A 42 -7.79 -4.70 -14.34
C GLN A 42 -7.86 -3.89 -15.64
N LYS A 43 -7.97 -2.56 -15.54
CA LYS A 43 -8.02 -1.67 -16.70
C LYS A 43 -6.73 -1.76 -17.53
N LEU A 44 -5.55 -1.71 -16.89
CA LEU A 44 -4.26 -1.87 -17.56
C LEU A 44 -4.17 -3.20 -18.33
N SER A 45 -4.57 -4.31 -17.71
CA SER A 45 -4.55 -5.62 -18.37
C SER A 45 -5.47 -5.66 -19.59
N ALA A 46 -6.70 -5.17 -19.44
CA ALA A 46 -7.70 -5.17 -20.52
C ALA A 46 -7.28 -4.27 -21.70
N THR A 47 -6.83 -3.06 -21.43
CA THR A 47 -6.43 -2.12 -22.50
C THR A 47 -5.13 -2.52 -23.17
N TRP A 48 -4.20 -3.16 -22.45
CA TRP A 48 -3.00 -3.72 -23.05
C TRP A 48 -3.30 -4.81 -24.09
N GLN A 49 -4.27 -5.68 -23.81
CA GLN A 49 -4.70 -6.72 -24.77
C GLN A 49 -5.25 -6.10 -26.06
N ASN A 50 -5.97 -4.98 -25.95
CA ASN A 50 -6.61 -4.28 -27.08
C ASN A 50 -5.79 -3.11 -27.65
N ARG A 51 -4.54 -2.90 -27.19
CA ARG A 51 -3.73 -1.71 -27.51
C ARG A 51 -3.48 -1.44 -28.98
N LYS A 52 -3.53 -2.48 -29.83
CA LYS A 52 -3.33 -2.33 -31.28
C LYS A 52 -4.51 -1.65 -31.98
N SER A 53 -5.72 -1.86 -31.46
CA SER A 53 -6.96 -1.28 -31.98
C SER A 53 -7.42 -0.07 -31.19
N ASP A 54 -7.04 0.04 -29.92
CA ASP A 54 -7.44 1.13 -29.02
C ASP A 54 -6.27 1.56 -28.12
N PHE A 55 -5.27 2.18 -28.74
CA PHE A 55 -4.15 2.77 -28.01
C PHE A 55 -4.57 3.91 -27.05
N PRO A 56 -5.51 4.82 -27.40
CA PRO A 56 -5.98 5.86 -26.48
C PRO A 56 -6.50 5.31 -25.14
N ALA A 57 -7.21 4.17 -25.14
CA ALA A 57 -7.65 3.54 -23.89
C ALA A 57 -6.48 3.07 -23.02
N LEU A 58 -5.38 2.59 -23.63
CA LEU A 58 -4.15 2.24 -22.90
C LEU A 58 -3.51 3.48 -22.28
N VAL A 59 -3.41 4.58 -23.03
CA VAL A 59 -2.88 5.86 -22.53
C VAL A 59 -3.68 6.35 -21.31
N GLN A 60 -5.01 6.25 -21.37
CA GLN A 60 -5.87 6.62 -20.25
C GLN A 60 -5.62 5.71 -19.04
N ALA A 61 -5.54 4.38 -19.24
CA ALA A 61 -5.28 3.44 -18.15
C ALA A 61 -3.93 3.69 -17.46
N LEU A 62 -2.90 4.02 -18.23
CA LEU A 62 -1.58 4.40 -17.71
C LEU A 62 -1.60 5.71 -16.93
N THR A 63 -2.29 6.72 -17.47
CA THR A 63 -2.49 8.01 -16.79
C THR A 63 -3.24 7.84 -15.47
N ASP A 64 -4.31 7.03 -15.45
CA ASP A 64 -5.06 6.74 -14.24
C ASP A 64 -4.19 6.04 -13.19
N ASN A 65 -3.35 5.08 -13.62
CA ASN A 65 -2.41 4.40 -12.74
C ASN A 65 -1.41 5.37 -12.11
N LEU A 66 -0.84 6.25 -12.93
CA LEU A 66 0.10 7.26 -12.45
C LEU A 66 -0.57 8.28 -11.52
N GLY A 67 -1.82 8.66 -11.79
CA GLY A 67 -2.63 9.52 -10.92
C GLY A 67 -2.90 8.90 -9.55
N LEU A 68 -3.19 7.60 -9.50
CA LEU A 68 -3.34 6.86 -8.24
C LEU A 68 -2.03 6.87 -7.43
N TRP A 69 -0.91 6.57 -8.08
CA TRP A 69 0.40 6.59 -7.42
C TRP A 69 0.81 7.99 -6.93
N SER A 70 0.55 9.03 -7.72
CA SER A 70 0.80 10.42 -7.34
C SER A 70 -0.01 10.83 -6.10
N THR A 71 -1.29 10.43 -6.04
CA THR A 71 -2.15 10.67 -4.88
C THR A 71 -1.62 9.97 -3.63
N LEU A 72 -1.22 8.70 -3.76
CA LEU A 72 -0.64 7.94 -2.67
C LEU A 72 0.68 8.57 -2.18
N ALA A 73 1.55 8.95 -3.11
CA ALA A 73 2.83 9.60 -2.81
C ALA A 73 2.63 10.92 -2.04
N ALA A 74 1.66 11.74 -2.45
CA ALA A 74 1.32 12.98 -1.77
C ALA A 74 0.81 12.75 -0.35
N ASP A 75 -0.04 11.73 -0.13
CA ASP A 75 -0.55 11.41 1.21
C ASP A 75 0.55 10.90 2.15
N VAL A 76 1.45 10.04 1.66
CA VAL A 76 2.59 9.57 2.47
C VAL A 76 3.64 10.65 2.72
N ALA A 77 3.71 11.68 1.88
CA ALA A 77 4.57 12.85 2.09
C ALA A 77 4.11 13.73 3.26
N SER A 78 2.82 13.67 3.62
CA SER A 78 2.21 14.55 4.61
C SER A 78 2.90 14.44 5.98
N SER A 79 3.08 15.58 6.65
CA SER A 79 3.71 15.64 7.99
C SER A 79 2.91 14.88 9.07
N GLY A 80 1.63 14.62 8.83
CA GLY A 80 0.77 13.82 9.72
C GLY A 80 0.84 12.31 9.47
N ASN A 81 1.57 11.85 8.45
CA ASN A 81 1.63 10.44 8.10
C ASN A 81 2.49 9.66 9.12
N THR A 82 1.94 8.56 9.65
CA THR A 82 2.54 7.78 10.74
C THR A 82 3.32 6.55 10.25
N LEU A 83 3.46 6.37 8.94
CA LEU A 83 4.24 5.26 8.39
C LEU A 83 5.74 5.45 8.70
N PRO A 84 6.47 4.33 8.93
CA PRO A 84 7.92 4.37 9.06
C PRO A 84 8.58 5.08 7.87
N SER A 85 9.60 5.90 8.12
CA SER A 85 10.33 6.64 7.06
C SER A 85 10.82 5.74 5.94
N THR A 86 11.29 4.53 6.26
CA THR A 86 11.71 3.52 5.28
C THR A 86 10.57 3.10 4.35
N LEU A 87 9.36 2.87 4.88
CA LEU A 87 8.21 2.48 4.07
C LEU A 87 7.76 3.64 3.17
N ARG A 88 7.77 4.87 3.69
CA ARG A 88 7.50 6.06 2.87
C ARG A 88 8.49 6.19 1.71
N ALA A 89 9.79 6.04 1.97
CA ALA A 89 10.83 6.07 0.94
C ALA A 89 10.64 4.98 -0.12
N GLN A 90 10.28 3.75 0.28
CA GLN A 90 9.97 2.67 -0.66
C GLN A 90 8.77 3.00 -1.54
N LEU A 91 7.70 3.59 -0.98
CA LEU A 91 6.52 4.01 -1.76
C LEU A 91 6.86 5.13 -2.75
N PHE A 92 7.71 6.08 -2.37
CA PHE A 92 8.22 7.10 -3.30
C PHE A 92 9.01 6.49 -4.45
N TYR A 93 9.89 5.53 -4.16
CA TYR A 93 10.63 4.82 -5.21
C TYR A 93 9.70 4.08 -6.18
N LEU A 94 8.62 3.46 -5.68
CA LEU A 94 7.64 2.79 -6.53
C LEU A 94 6.83 3.77 -7.39
N TYR A 95 6.52 4.96 -6.89
CA TYR A 95 5.93 6.03 -7.68
C TYR A 95 6.85 6.45 -8.84
N GLU A 96 8.11 6.77 -8.53
CA GLU A 96 9.10 7.17 -9.54
C GLU A 96 9.31 6.06 -10.59
N PHE A 97 9.44 4.82 -10.14
CA PHE A 97 9.50 3.65 -11.01
C PHE A 97 8.28 3.58 -11.95
N SER A 98 7.08 3.75 -11.40
CA SER A 98 5.83 3.67 -12.17
C SER A 98 5.73 4.80 -13.20
N GLU A 99 6.22 5.99 -12.88
CA GLU A 99 6.30 7.12 -13.81
C GLU A 99 7.24 6.81 -14.98
N ILE A 100 8.48 6.39 -14.68
CA ILE A 100 9.49 6.06 -15.69
C ILE A 100 9.00 4.92 -16.58
N HIS A 101 8.45 3.86 -15.98
CA HIS A 101 8.01 2.69 -16.72
C HIS A 101 6.76 2.98 -17.56
N THR A 102 5.86 3.86 -17.10
CA THR A 102 4.73 4.35 -17.89
C THR A 102 5.20 5.01 -19.19
N ARG A 103 6.23 5.87 -19.12
CA ARG A 103 6.81 6.51 -20.32
C ARG A 103 7.36 5.47 -21.30
N ARG A 104 8.08 4.46 -20.80
CA ARG A 104 8.61 3.35 -21.62
C ARG A 104 7.49 2.55 -22.31
N VAL A 105 6.36 2.31 -21.64
CA VAL A 105 5.21 1.64 -22.26
C VAL A 105 4.62 2.50 -23.38
N LEU A 106 4.49 3.82 -23.17
CA LEU A 106 3.99 4.76 -24.19
C LEU A 106 4.93 4.87 -25.40
N GLU A 107 6.24 4.77 -25.17
CA GLU A 107 7.27 4.70 -26.22
C GLU A 107 7.32 3.35 -26.94
N GLY A 108 6.57 2.35 -26.46
CA GLY A 108 6.58 0.99 -27.01
C GLY A 108 7.83 0.18 -26.67
N SER A 109 8.66 0.63 -25.73
CA SER A 109 9.89 -0.02 -25.29
C SER A 109 9.70 -0.95 -24.06
N ALA A 110 8.49 -1.00 -23.50
CA ALA A 110 8.13 -1.86 -22.37
C ALA A 110 6.68 -2.35 -22.42
N THR A 111 6.33 -3.27 -21.52
CA THR A 111 4.97 -3.79 -21.32
C THR A 111 4.38 -3.36 -19.98
N VAL A 112 3.05 -3.47 -19.83
CA VAL A 112 2.36 -3.14 -18.57
C VAL A 112 2.53 -4.20 -17.47
N ASP A 113 3.10 -5.37 -17.79
CA ASP A 113 3.16 -6.51 -16.87
C ASP A 113 3.83 -6.15 -15.54
N VAL A 114 4.93 -5.39 -15.59
CA VAL A 114 5.64 -4.97 -14.37
C VAL A 114 4.81 -3.99 -13.52
N LEU A 115 4.01 -3.11 -14.14
CA LEU A 115 3.10 -2.22 -13.41
C LEU A 115 1.99 -3.02 -12.72
N ILE A 116 1.47 -4.04 -13.39
CA ILE A 116 0.47 -4.97 -12.85
C ILE A 116 1.04 -5.73 -11.65
N ASP A 117 2.28 -6.22 -11.74
CA ASP A 117 2.94 -6.94 -10.65
C ASP A 117 3.15 -6.06 -9.42
N VAL A 118 3.61 -4.81 -9.63
CA VAL A 118 3.79 -3.82 -8.56
C VAL A 118 2.46 -3.52 -7.87
N ASN A 119 1.40 -3.22 -8.62
CA ASN A 119 0.08 -2.98 -8.04
C ASN A 119 -0.45 -4.20 -7.27
N THR A 120 -0.19 -5.40 -7.78
CA THR A 120 -0.59 -6.65 -7.12
C THR A 120 0.17 -6.86 -5.81
N ALA A 121 1.46 -6.50 -5.76
CA ALA A 121 2.25 -6.53 -4.53
C ALA A 121 1.69 -5.57 -3.47
N ILE A 122 1.33 -4.34 -3.86
CA ILE A 122 0.67 -3.37 -2.97
C ILE A 122 -0.65 -3.92 -2.43
N MET A 123 -1.51 -4.45 -3.30
CA MET A 123 -2.77 -5.08 -2.89
C MET A 123 -2.58 -6.24 -1.90
N ARG A 124 -1.51 -7.04 -2.03
CA ARG A 124 -1.15 -8.05 -1.02
C ARG A 124 -0.75 -7.42 0.31
N GLY A 125 0.07 -6.36 0.28
CA GLY A 125 0.46 -5.59 1.46
C GLY A 125 -0.74 -5.00 2.21
N LEU A 126 -1.68 -4.37 1.49
CA LEU A 126 -2.90 -3.77 2.05
C LEU A 126 -3.82 -4.78 2.74
N ARG A 127 -3.85 -6.03 2.26
CA ARG A 127 -4.57 -7.15 2.91
C ARG A 127 -3.89 -7.66 4.19
N GLY A 128 -2.76 -7.08 4.61
CA GLY A 128 -2.04 -7.46 5.82
C GLY A 128 -1.08 -8.64 5.64
N GLN A 129 -0.81 -9.08 4.41
CA GLN A 129 0.13 -10.19 4.15
C GLN A 129 1.61 -9.74 4.13
N GLY A 130 1.89 -8.45 4.31
CA GLY A 130 3.25 -7.88 4.26
C GLY A 130 3.85 -7.43 5.59
N GLY A 131 3.21 -7.74 6.73
CA GLY A 131 3.59 -7.19 8.05
C GLY A 131 3.98 -8.23 9.11
N ALA A 132 4.31 -9.46 8.73
CA ALA A 132 4.68 -10.51 9.68
C ALA A 132 5.88 -11.31 9.19
N THR A 133 7.08 -10.75 9.34
CA THR A 133 8.35 -11.48 9.54
C THR A 133 9.33 -10.56 10.25
#